data_AF-A0A6N6MDM7-F1
#
_entry.id   AF-A0A6N6MDM7-F1
#
_cell.length_a   1.000
_cell.length_b   1.000
_cell.length_c   1.000
_cell.angle_alpha   90.00
_cell.angle_beta   90.00
_cell.angle_gamma   90.00
#
_symmetry.space_group_name_H-M   'P 1'
#
loop_
_entity.id
_entity.type
_entity.pdbx_description
1 polymer ?
#
loop_
_entity_poly.entity_id
_entity_poly.type
_entity_poly.pdbx_seq_one_letter_code
_entity_poly.pdbx_strand_id
1 'polypeptide(L)'
;MRKLLLGALALTLLLSSCGKEQNPFEISKQHIGLLTDSTQVKDLEKVFSNDSIVKFIAGDEFTGNIDNIEIYEKGGKKLLTLTPKFALDSTSVITDVRIIDERFKTDKNISSISTFKDIESQYKITKISNLINSVVVTVNEINAAFTIDKKELPSNLRFDMNLKFDSAHIPDDAKVKYFFLNWDN
;
A
#
# COMPACT_ATOMS: atom_id res chain seq x y z
N MET A 1 -10.20 14.00 55.59
CA MET A 1 -11.23 13.41 54.69
C MET A 1 -11.29 14.06 53.30
N ARG A 2 -11.06 15.38 53.15
CA ARG A 2 -11.07 16.06 51.83
C ARG A 2 -9.90 15.73 50.88
N LYS A 3 -8.71 15.38 51.42
CA LYS A 3 -7.51 15.04 50.63
C LYS A 3 -7.51 13.61 50.08
N LEU A 4 -8.29 12.70 50.67
CA LEU A 4 -8.44 11.31 50.20
C LEU A 4 -9.42 11.20 49.02
N LEU A 5 -10.39 12.11 48.92
CA LEU A 5 -11.35 12.17 47.81
C LEU A 5 -10.73 12.72 46.52
N LEU A 6 -9.72 13.60 46.62
CA LEU A 6 -8.99 14.14 45.46
C LEU A 6 -8.01 13.13 44.84
N GLY A 7 -7.48 12.18 45.63
CA GLY A 7 -6.61 11.12 45.13
C GLY A 7 -7.38 10.03 44.37
N ALA A 8 -8.60 9.72 44.80
CA ALA A 8 -9.43 8.70 44.17
C ALA A 8 -9.94 9.12 42.77
N LEU A 9 -10.18 10.42 42.55
CA LEU A 9 -10.66 10.94 41.26
C LEU A 9 -9.53 11.02 40.20
N ALA A 10 -8.26 11.12 40.63
CA ALA A 10 -7.12 11.14 39.72
C ALA A 10 -6.76 9.74 39.19
N LEU A 11 -7.09 8.67 39.92
CA LEU A 11 -6.76 7.29 39.53
C LEU A 11 -7.75 6.71 38.50
N THR A 12 -8.97 7.25 38.41
CA THR A 12 -9.98 6.81 37.44
C THR A 12 -9.78 7.41 36.04
N LEU A 13 -9.02 8.49 35.89
CA LEU A 13 -8.70 9.10 34.59
C LEU A 13 -7.54 8.42 33.83
N LEU A 14 -6.81 7.50 34.47
CA LEU A 14 -5.71 6.77 33.82
C LEU A 14 -6.15 5.49 33.10
N LEU A 15 -7.42 5.07 33.26
CA LEU A 15 -7.97 3.87 32.62
C LEU A 15 -8.70 4.15 31.29
N SER A 16 -8.76 5.42 30.86
CA SER A 16 -9.38 5.83 29.60
C SER A 16 -8.41 5.97 28.43
N SER A 17 -7.21 5.38 28.51
CA SER A 17 -6.40 5.16 27.30
C SER A 17 -6.88 3.88 26.59
N CYS A 18 -8.13 3.90 26.16
CA CYS A 18 -8.65 2.97 25.17
C CYS A 18 -7.99 3.32 23.84
N GLY A 19 -6.74 2.87 23.65
CA GLY A 19 -6.07 2.97 22.36
C GLY A 19 -6.94 2.21 21.37
N LYS A 20 -7.56 2.92 20.42
CA LYS A 20 -8.25 2.26 19.32
C LYS A 20 -7.22 1.34 18.66
N GLU A 21 -7.56 0.05 18.53
CA GLU A 21 -6.75 -0.85 17.72
C GLU A 21 -6.60 -0.23 16.33
N GLN A 22 -5.36 -0.07 15.90
CA GLN A 22 -5.06 0.47 14.58
C GLN A 22 -5.61 -0.51 13.54
N ASN A 23 -6.41 0.00 12.61
CA ASN A 23 -7.00 -0.84 11.57
C ASN A 23 -5.87 -1.41 10.68
N PRO A 24 -5.69 -2.74 10.62
CA PRO A 24 -4.60 -3.35 9.87
C PRO A 24 -4.70 -3.10 8.36
N PHE A 25 -5.90 -2.79 7.86
CA PHE A 25 -6.18 -2.54 6.45
C PHE A 25 -6.24 -1.06 6.08
N GLU A 26 -5.94 -0.16 7.01
CA GLU A 26 -5.91 1.28 6.73
C GLU A 26 -4.61 1.67 6.02
N ILE A 27 -4.75 2.36 4.89
CA ILE A 27 -3.65 2.97 4.14
C ILE A 27 -3.60 4.46 4.42
N SER A 28 -2.40 4.95 4.70
CA SER A 28 -2.07 6.37 4.60
C SER A 28 -0.80 6.57 3.77
N LYS A 29 -0.34 7.82 3.66
CA LYS A 29 0.86 8.18 2.90
C LYS A 29 2.11 7.40 3.33
N GLN A 30 2.26 7.11 4.62
CA GLN A 30 3.50 6.59 5.21
C GLN A 30 3.29 5.33 6.06
N HIS A 31 2.07 4.78 6.08
CA HIS A 31 1.82 3.51 6.75
C HIS A 31 0.70 2.70 6.11
N ILE A 32 0.72 1.38 6.36
CA ILE A 32 -0.38 0.46 6.12
C ILE A 32 -0.58 -0.35 7.40
N GLY A 33 -1.68 -0.12 8.12
CA GLY A 33 -1.81 -0.63 9.48
C GLY A 33 -0.55 -0.31 10.29
N LEU A 34 0.05 -1.32 10.91
CA LEU A 34 1.28 -1.18 11.71
C LEU A 34 2.58 -1.05 10.89
N LEU A 35 2.56 -1.30 9.57
CA LEU A 35 3.73 -1.17 8.71
C LEU A 35 3.99 0.30 8.38
N THR A 36 5.21 0.79 8.59
CA THR A 36 5.64 2.17 8.29
C THR A 36 6.86 2.22 7.37
N ASP A 37 7.16 3.39 6.81
CA ASP A 37 8.39 3.69 6.06
C ASP A 37 9.71 3.53 6.84
N SER A 38 9.62 3.41 8.16
CA SER A 38 10.75 3.18 9.08
C SER A 38 10.83 1.73 9.58
N THR A 39 9.86 0.89 9.21
CA THR A 39 9.84 -0.52 9.61
C THR A 39 10.99 -1.26 8.95
N GLN A 40 11.81 -1.92 9.77
CA GLN A 40 12.90 -2.76 9.28
C GLN A 40 12.40 -4.16 8.94
N VAL A 41 13.05 -4.82 7.98
CA VAL A 41 12.74 -6.20 7.56
C VAL A 41 12.70 -7.19 8.73
N LYS A 42 13.57 -7.03 9.73
CA LYS A 42 13.61 -7.88 10.95
C LYS A 42 12.37 -7.74 11.84
N ASP A 43 11.65 -6.63 11.76
CA ASP A 43 10.49 -6.35 12.61
C ASP A 43 9.16 -6.75 11.94
N LEU A 44 9.19 -7.20 10.69
CA LEU A 44 8.00 -7.63 9.95
C LEU A 44 7.24 -8.76 10.64
N GLU A 45 7.92 -9.68 11.36
CA GLU A 45 7.26 -10.75 12.11
C GLU A 45 6.37 -10.23 13.25
N LYS A 46 6.67 -9.05 13.78
CA LYS A 46 5.83 -8.39 14.79
C LYS A 46 4.65 -7.68 14.13
N VAL A 47 4.92 -6.96 13.03
CA VAL A 47 3.91 -6.21 12.27
C VAL A 47 2.85 -7.15 11.69
N PHE A 48 3.27 -8.28 11.15
CA PHE A 48 2.44 -9.28 10.47
C PHE A 48 2.33 -10.57 11.30
N SER A 49 2.17 -10.44 12.63
CA SER A 49 2.15 -11.57 13.58
C SER A 49 1.05 -12.61 13.33
N ASN A 50 0.00 -12.23 12.60
CA ASN A 50 -1.12 -13.11 12.25
C ASN A 50 -1.05 -13.64 10.81
N ASP A 51 -0.05 -13.22 10.04
CA ASP A 51 0.08 -13.50 8.62
C ASP A 51 1.32 -14.36 8.35
N SER A 52 1.40 -14.91 7.14
CA SER A 52 2.56 -15.67 6.66
C SER A 52 3.46 -14.74 5.86
N ILE A 53 4.75 -14.73 6.19
CA ILE A 53 5.76 -13.92 5.53
C ILE A 53 6.66 -14.84 4.72
N VAL A 54 6.68 -14.66 3.40
CA VAL A 54 7.57 -15.40 2.49
C VAL A 54 8.68 -14.45 2.06
N LYS A 55 9.91 -14.78 2.43
CA LYS A 55 11.12 -14.04 2.05
C LYS A 55 11.86 -14.85 0.98
N PHE A 56 12.56 -14.15 0.09
CA PHE A 56 13.49 -14.80 -0.83
C PHE A 56 14.57 -15.57 -0.06
N ILE A 57 14.93 -16.75 -0.59
CA ILE A 57 16.00 -17.62 -0.08
C ILE A 57 17.01 -17.80 -1.23
N ALA A 58 18.29 -17.55 -0.97
CA ALA A 58 19.37 -17.74 -1.95
C ALA A 58 19.34 -19.15 -2.56
N GLY A 59 19.52 -19.24 -3.89
CA GLY A 59 19.31 -20.47 -4.68
C GLY A 59 18.00 -20.51 -5.48
N ASP A 60 17.06 -19.57 -5.26
CA ASP A 60 15.83 -19.39 -6.06
C ASP A 60 15.99 -18.30 -7.14
N GLU A 61 17.22 -18.02 -7.57
CA GLU A 61 17.57 -16.91 -8.49
C GLU A 61 16.84 -16.97 -9.84
N PHE A 62 16.31 -18.14 -10.22
CA PHE A 62 15.57 -18.35 -11.45
C PHE A 62 14.16 -17.73 -11.45
N THR A 63 13.61 -17.35 -10.28
CA THR A 63 12.25 -16.80 -10.18
C THR A 63 12.19 -15.28 -10.33
N GLY A 64 13.35 -14.60 -10.42
CA GLY A 64 13.45 -13.16 -10.70
C GLY A 64 12.89 -12.24 -9.59
N ASN A 65 12.52 -12.79 -8.43
CA ASN A 65 11.97 -12.06 -7.28
C ASN A 65 12.97 -11.99 -6.12
N ILE A 66 14.26 -11.78 -6.42
CA ILE A 66 15.36 -11.85 -5.45
C ILE A 66 15.23 -10.88 -4.27
N ASP A 67 14.42 -9.83 -4.42
CA ASP A 67 14.34 -8.73 -3.45
C ASP A 67 12.97 -8.59 -2.78
N ASN A 68 11.95 -9.35 -3.21
CA ASN A 68 10.59 -9.16 -2.71
C ASN A 68 10.29 -9.99 -1.45
N ILE A 69 9.50 -9.41 -0.56
CA ILE A 69 8.90 -10.08 0.59
C ILE A 69 7.40 -10.12 0.37
N GLU A 70 6.82 -11.30 0.43
CA GLU A 70 5.40 -11.50 0.18
C GLU A 70 4.64 -11.76 1.49
N ILE A 71 3.52 -11.08 1.67
CA ILE A 71 2.67 -11.21 2.86
C ILE A 71 1.37 -11.92 2.45
N TYR A 72 1.02 -12.97 3.17
CA TYR A 72 -0.17 -13.79 2.93
C TYR A 72 -1.01 -13.92 4.19
N GLU A 73 -2.33 -13.90 4.06
CA GLU A 73 -3.17 -14.30 5.20
C GLU A 73 -3.07 -15.82 5.41
N LYS A 74 -3.47 -16.32 6.58
CA LYS A 74 -3.46 -17.76 6.90
C LYS A 74 -4.23 -18.65 5.90
N GLY A 75 -5.19 -18.09 5.17
CA GLY A 75 -5.91 -18.76 4.09
C GLY A 75 -5.16 -18.88 2.76
N GLY A 76 -3.94 -18.33 2.66
CA GLY A 76 -3.10 -18.37 1.46
C GLY A 76 -3.37 -17.26 0.45
N LYS A 77 -4.29 -16.32 0.74
CA LYS A 77 -4.51 -15.15 -0.11
C LYS A 77 -3.36 -14.15 0.06
N LYS A 78 -2.81 -13.69 -1.05
CA LYS A 78 -1.74 -12.69 -1.06
C LYS A 78 -2.28 -11.31 -0.69
N LEU A 79 -1.68 -10.69 0.31
CA LEU A 79 -2.05 -9.38 0.84
C LEU A 79 -1.25 -8.27 0.19
N LEU A 80 0.08 -8.36 0.33
CA LEU A 80 1.04 -7.32 -0.04
C LEU A 80 2.29 -7.95 -0.68
N THR A 81 3.02 -7.13 -1.43
CA THR A 81 4.43 -7.41 -1.75
C THR A 81 5.25 -6.21 -1.32
N LEU A 82 6.23 -6.44 -0.46
CA LEU A 82 7.11 -5.43 0.10
C LEU A 82 8.45 -5.52 -0.63
N THR A 83 9.00 -4.38 -1.00
CA THR A 83 10.34 -4.27 -1.55
C THR A 83 11.19 -3.47 -0.55
N PRO A 84 12.24 -4.08 0.04
CA PRO A 84 13.19 -3.38 0.89
C PRO A 84 14.17 -2.57 0.05
N LYS A 85 14.73 -1.51 0.63
CA LYS A 85 15.75 -0.67 -0.02
C LYS A 85 17.00 -1.46 -0.44
N PHE A 86 17.37 -2.42 0.39
CA PHE A 86 18.54 -3.29 0.22
C PHE A 86 18.09 -4.73 0.43
N ALA A 87 18.26 -5.54 -0.60
CA ALA A 87 17.93 -6.96 -0.57
C ALA A 87 18.79 -7.70 0.46
N LEU A 88 18.20 -8.73 1.08
CA LEU A 88 18.86 -9.60 2.06
C LEU A 88 19.44 -8.88 3.30
N ASP A 89 19.07 -7.62 3.55
CA ASP A 89 19.46 -6.86 4.73
C ASP A 89 18.28 -6.73 5.70
N SER A 90 18.42 -7.35 6.87
CA SER A 90 17.39 -7.35 7.93
C SER A 90 17.13 -5.96 8.54
N THR A 91 18.10 -5.05 8.43
CA THR A 91 18.00 -3.66 8.92
C THR A 91 17.49 -2.69 7.86
N SER A 92 17.35 -3.15 6.62
CA SER A 92 16.76 -2.38 5.54
C SER A 92 15.31 -2.02 5.83
N VAL A 93 14.90 -0.84 5.38
CA VAL A 93 13.51 -0.37 5.45
C VAL A 93 12.76 -0.68 4.17
N ILE A 94 11.44 -0.74 4.25
CA ILE A 94 10.58 -0.95 3.09
C ILE A 94 10.44 0.36 2.30
N THR A 95 10.67 0.31 0.99
CA THR A 95 10.55 1.48 0.09
C THR A 95 9.32 1.40 -0.79
N ASP A 96 8.89 0.20 -1.16
CA ASP A 96 7.71 0.02 -2.00
C ASP A 96 6.80 -1.05 -1.41
N VAL A 97 5.51 -0.74 -1.41
CA VAL A 97 4.47 -1.66 -1.00
C VAL A 97 3.49 -1.80 -2.14
N ARG A 98 3.38 -3.00 -2.73
CA ARG A 98 2.33 -3.34 -3.69
C ARG A 98 1.11 -3.85 -2.94
N ILE A 99 -0.02 -3.18 -3.11
CA ILE A 99 -1.30 -3.55 -2.51
C ILE A 99 -2.06 -4.44 -3.48
N ILE A 100 -2.48 -5.62 -3.00
CA ILE A 100 -3.18 -6.63 -3.79
C ILE A 100 -4.58 -6.87 -3.22
N ASP A 101 -4.70 -7.07 -1.91
CA ASP A 101 -5.98 -7.36 -1.27
C ASP A 101 -6.91 -6.14 -1.19
N GLU A 102 -8.19 -6.35 -1.51
CA GLU A 102 -9.24 -5.32 -1.61
C GLU A 102 -9.66 -4.70 -0.26
N ARG A 103 -9.33 -5.35 0.87
CA ARG A 103 -9.64 -4.82 2.19
C ARG A 103 -8.84 -3.56 2.50
N PHE A 104 -7.64 -3.44 1.91
CA PHE A 104 -6.78 -2.29 2.12
C PHE A 104 -7.37 -1.03 1.48
N LYS A 105 -7.59 -0.01 2.30
CA LYS A 105 -8.32 1.20 1.91
C LYS A 105 -7.68 2.45 2.46
N THR A 106 -7.65 3.50 1.64
CA THR A 106 -7.32 4.84 2.11
C THR A 106 -8.46 5.44 2.94
N ASP A 107 -8.19 6.54 3.63
CA ASP A 107 -9.19 7.40 4.29
C ASP A 107 -10.31 7.87 3.33
N LYS A 108 -10.00 8.02 2.04
CA LYS A 108 -10.95 8.32 0.96
C LYS A 108 -11.53 7.07 0.28
N ASN A 109 -11.43 5.90 0.91
CA ASN A 109 -12.00 4.62 0.48
C ASN A 109 -11.49 4.12 -0.89
N ILE A 110 -10.27 4.50 -1.29
CA ILE A 110 -9.61 3.96 -2.49
C ILE A 110 -8.91 2.64 -2.15
N SER A 111 -9.06 1.64 -3.02
CA SER A 111 -8.52 0.28 -2.85
C SER A 111 -8.09 -0.33 -4.19
N SER A 112 -7.64 -1.60 -4.20
CA SER A 112 -7.23 -2.29 -5.42
C SER A 112 -8.38 -2.59 -6.39
N ILE A 113 -9.64 -2.48 -5.94
CA ILE A 113 -10.84 -2.69 -6.76
C ILE A 113 -11.47 -1.38 -7.27
N SER A 114 -10.88 -0.23 -6.93
CA SER A 114 -11.35 1.08 -7.39
C SER A 114 -11.15 1.26 -8.90
N THR A 115 -11.96 2.15 -9.49
CA THR A 115 -11.80 2.55 -10.90
C THR A 115 -10.96 3.82 -11.03
N PHE A 116 -10.63 4.19 -12.26
CA PHE A 116 -9.98 5.46 -12.57
C PHE A 116 -10.79 6.67 -12.05
N LYS A 117 -12.11 6.66 -12.27
CA LYS A 117 -13.01 7.72 -11.78
C LYS A 117 -12.96 7.87 -10.26
N ASP A 118 -12.95 6.76 -9.53
CA ASP A 118 -12.87 6.81 -8.06
C ASP A 118 -11.61 7.58 -7.63
N ILE A 119 -10.46 7.26 -8.23
CA ILE A 119 -9.18 7.93 -7.94
C ILE A 119 -9.24 9.42 -8.31
N GLU A 120 -9.67 9.74 -9.54
CA GLU A 120 -9.73 11.12 -10.02
C GLU A 120 -10.68 11.99 -9.20
N SER A 121 -11.79 11.41 -8.71
CA SER A 121 -12.76 12.14 -7.88
C SER A 121 -12.24 12.49 -6.49
N GLN A 122 -11.29 11.70 -5.96
CA GLN A 122 -10.79 11.83 -4.59
C GLN A 122 -9.40 12.48 -4.52
N TYR A 123 -8.61 12.38 -5.58
CA TYR A 123 -7.22 12.81 -5.60
C TYR A 123 -6.84 13.52 -6.89
N LYS A 124 -5.95 14.51 -6.77
CA LYS A 124 -5.34 15.16 -7.92
C LYS A 124 -4.31 14.24 -8.58
N ILE A 125 -4.58 13.82 -9.79
CA ILE A 125 -3.63 13.08 -10.62
C ILE A 125 -2.43 13.97 -10.92
N THR A 126 -1.24 13.47 -10.60
CA THR A 126 0.02 14.22 -10.78
C THR A 126 0.69 13.89 -12.11
N LYS A 127 0.67 12.63 -12.51
CA LYS A 127 1.30 12.14 -13.74
C LYS A 127 0.58 10.89 -14.24
N ILE A 128 0.51 10.74 -15.55
CA ILE A 128 0.11 9.49 -16.19
C ILE A 128 1.28 9.04 -17.07
N SER A 129 1.79 7.83 -16.81
CA SER A 129 2.93 7.26 -17.52
C SER A 129 2.47 6.14 -18.45
N ASN A 130 2.87 6.21 -19.72
CA ASN A 130 2.59 5.19 -20.74
C ASN A 130 3.66 4.09 -20.68
N LEU A 131 3.30 2.89 -20.22
CA LEU A 131 4.17 1.71 -20.23
C LEU A 131 3.74 0.74 -21.34
N ILE A 132 4.54 -0.30 -21.58
CA ILE A 132 4.30 -1.26 -22.67
C ILE A 132 2.89 -1.85 -22.61
N ASN A 133 2.48 -2.36 -21.44
CA ASN A 133 1.21 -3.07 -21.26
C ASN A 133 0.21 -2.36 -20.33
N SER A 134 0.57 -1.21 -19.78
CA SER A 134 -0.23 -0.53 -18.77
C SER A 134 -0.05 0.99 -18.84
N VAL A 135 -0.99 1.71 -18.25
CA VAL A 135 -0.80 3.11 -17.86
C VAL A 135 -0.66 3.16 -16.34
N VAL A 136 0.23 4.02 -15.86
CA VAL A 136 0.45 4.24 -14.42
C VAL A 136 0.02 5.64 -14.06
N VAL A 137 -0.98 5.74 -13.19
CA VAL A 137 -1.54 6.99 -12.68
C VAL A 137 -0.90 7.27 -11.33
N THR A 138 -0.14 8.36 -11.23
CA THR A 138 0.59 8.75 -10.02
C THR A 138 -0.17 9.83 -9.24
N VAL A 139 -0.27 9.65 -7.93
CA VAL A 139 -0.88 10.58 -6.96
C VAL A 139 0.12 10.87 -5.85
N ASN A 140 0.81 12.02 -5.92
CA ASN A 140 1.84 12.40 -4.95
C ASN A 140 1.29 12.73 -3.55
N GLU A 141 -0.01 13.04 -3.43
CA GLU A 141 -0.63 13.34 -2.13
C GLU A 141 -0.46 12.19 -1.15
N ILE A 142 -0.62 10.96 -1.63
CA ILE A 142 -0.52 9.70 -0.86
C ILE A 142 0.65 8.83 -1.28
N ASN A 143 1.58 9.36 -2.08
CA ASN A 143 2.68 8.62 -2.69
C ASN A 143 2.26 7.32 -3.41
N ALA A 144 1.12 7.35 -4.11
CA ALA A 144 0.58 6.16 -4.76
C ALA A 144 0.79 6.16 -6.27
N ALA A 145 0.97 4.95 -6.82
CA ALA A 145 1.01 4.70 -8.26
C ALA A 145 0.05 3.58 -8.64
N PHE A 146 -1.06 3.93 -9.29
CA PHE A 146 -2.12 3.01 -9.70
C PHE A 146 -1.83 2.47 -11.09
N THR A 147 -1.81 1.15 -11.23
CA THR A 147 -1.56 0.49 -12.52
C THR A 147 -2.88 0.05 -13.14
N ILE A 148 -3.15 0.51 -14.36
CA ILE A 148 -4.31 0.13 -15.17
C ILE A 148 -3.80 -0.59 -16.42
N ASP A 149 -4.33 -1.78 -16.71
CA ASP A 149 -3.95 -2.54 -17.90
C ASP A 149 -4.44 -1.82 -19.16
N LYS A 150 -3.62 -1.77 -20.21
CA LYS A 150 -4.00 -1.13 -21.48
C LYS A 150 -5.24 -1.77 -22.12
N LYS A 151 -5.60 -3.00 -21.74
CA LYS A 151 -6.85 -3.64 -22.13
C LYS A 151 -8.11 -2.87 -21.69
N GLU A 152 -8.01 -2.06 -20.64
CA GLU A 152 -9.10 -1.19 -20.15
C GLU A 152 -9.26 0.08 -21.02
N LEU A 153 -8.29 0.39 -21.88
CA LEU A 153 -8.31 1.61 -22.70
C LEU A 153 -8.94 1.37 -24.07
N PRO A 154 -9.39 2.40 -24.79
CA PRO A 154 -9.80 2.30 -26.20
C PRO A 154 -8.68 1.71 -27.08
N SER A 155 -9.05 0.82 -28.02
CA SER A 155 -8.09 0.05 -28.83
C SER A 155 -7.08 0.91 -29.59
N ASN A 156 -7.48 2.10 -30.05
CA ASN A 156 -6.62 3.04 -30.77
C ASN A 156 -5.52 3.67 -29.89
N LEU A 157 -5.64 3.63 -28.57
CA LEU A 157 -4.67 4.20 -27.62
C LEU A 157 -3.70 3.15 -27.05
N ARG A 158 -3.94 1.85 -27.29
CA ARG A 158 -3.18 0.77 -26.62
C ARG A 158 -1.75 0.62 -27.13
N PHE A 159 -1.51 0.86 -28.41
CA PHE A 159 -0.26 0.47 -29.08
C PHE A 159 0.70 1.62 -29.34
N ASP A 160 0.26 2.87 -29.21
CA ASP A 160 1.15 4.02 -29.37
C ASP A 160 1.95 4.28 -28.08
N MET A 161 3.25 4.06 -28.14
CA MET A 161 4.16 4.29 -27.02
C MET A 161 4.60 5.74 -26.87
N ASN A 162 4.43 6.56 -27.91
CA ASN A 162 4.77 7.99 -27.88
C ASN A 162 3.57 8.84 -27.42
N LEU A 163 2.37 8.26 -27.38
CA LEU A 163 1.17 8.90 -26.87
C LEU A 163 1.39 9.37 -25.43
N LYS A 164 1.19 10.67 -25.22
CA LYS A 164 1.11 11.28 -23.90
C LYS A 164 -0.32 11.21 -23.42
N PHE A 165 -0.56 10.39 -22.40
CA PHE A 165 -1.88 10.28 -21.79
C PHE A 165 -2.18 11.50 -20.91
N ASP A 166 -3.42 11.96 -20.99
CA ASP A 166 -4.07 12.78 -19.97
C ASP A 166 -5.26 12.00 -19.38
N SER A 167 -5.92 12.56 -18.36
CA SER A 167 -7.07 11.91 -17.73
C SER A 167 -8.20 11.59 -18.69
N ALA A 168 -8.48 12.43 -19.67
CA ALA A 168 -9.61 12.27 -20.59
C ALA A 168 -9.45 11.06 -21.53
N HIS A 169 -8.23 10.54 -21.65
CA HIS A 169 -7.95 9.34 -22.43
C HIS A 169 -8.24 8.02 -21.67
N ILE A 170 -8.40 8.07 -20.35
CA ILE A 170 -8.66 6.89 -19.52
C ILE A 170 -10.15 6.82 -19.23
N PRO A 171 -10.84 5.71 -19.58
CA PRO A 171 -12.25 5.54 -19.25
C PRO A 171 -12.49 5.57 -17.74
N ASP A 172 -13.60 6.20 -17.32
CA ASP A 172 -14.04 6.29 -15.92
C ASP A 172 -14.09 4.92 -15.21
N ASP A 173 -14.53 3.89 -15.93
CA ASP A 173 -14.75 2.53 -15.45
C ASP A 173 -13.51 1.63 -15.54
N ALA A 174 -12.39 2.15 -16.07
CA ALA A 174 -11.14 1.41 -16.17
C ALA A 174 -10.67 0.95 -14.79
N LYS A 175 -10.48 -0.35 -14.64
CA LYS A 175 -10.17 -0.97 -13.34
C LYS A 175 -8.68 -0.88 -13.00
N VAL A 176 -8.40 -0.57 -11.74
CA VAL A 176 -7.05 -0.74 -11.18
C VAL A 176 -6.73 -2.23 -11.10
N LYS A 177 -5.54 -2.60 -11.56
CA LYS A 177 -5.03 -3.98 -11.44
C LYS A 177 -4.38 -4.22 -10.07
N TYR A 178 -3.57 -3.25 -9.65
CA TYR A 178 -2.93 -3.11 -8.35
C TYR A 178 -2.37 -1.68 -8.26
N PHE A 179 -1.94 -1.29 -7.08
CA PHE A 179 -1.23 -0.02 -6.91
C PHE A 179 -0.09 -0.17 -5.91
N PHE A 180 0.85 0.75 -5.99
CA PHE A 180 1.97 0.85 -5.08
C PHE A 180 1.81 2.05 -4.17
N LEU A 181 2.32 1.94 -2.94
CA LEU A 181 2.79 3.07 -2.16
C LEU A 181 4.31 3.10 -2.25
N ASN A 182 4.85 4.27 -2.50
CA ASN A 182 6.30 4.50 -2.58
C ASN A 182 6.75 5.41 -1.42
N TRP A 183 7.72 4.91 -0.66
CA TRP A 183 8.32 5.56 0.49
C TRP A 183 9.80 5.87 0.28
N ASP A 184 10.32 5.64 -0.93
CA ASP A 184 11.69 6.04 -1.28
C ASP A 184 11.73 7.56 -1.46
N ASN A 185 12.24 8.26 -0.43
CA ASN A 185 12.48 9.70 -0.44
C ASN A 185 13.84 10.04 -1.06
#